data_AF-A0A246PIN0-F1
#
_entry.id   AF-A0A246PIN0-F1
#
_cell.length_a   1.000
_cell.length_b   1.000
_cell.length_c   1.000
_cell.angle_alpha   90.00
_cell.angle_beta   90.00
_cell.angle_gamma   90.00
#
_symmetry.space_group_name_H-M   'P 1'
#
loop_
_entity.id
_entity.type
_entity.pdbx_description
1 polymer ?
#
loop_
_entity_poly.entity_id
_entity_poly.type
_entity_poly.pdbx_seq_one_letter_code
_entity_poly.pdbx_strand_id
1 'polypeptide(L)' 'MIGSKRVKRQVEGTLQAFESCMSQIRRLDKKYEFTEQEKLELDRFEYQLKNLSEELSKDMN' A
#
# COMPACT_ATOMS: atom_id res chain seq x y z
N MET A 1 -9.62 -2.44 -17.91
CA MET A 1 -8.87 -3.50 -18.61
C MET A 1 -7.61 -2.96 -19.28
N ILE A 2 -6.47 -3.16 -18.63
CA ILE A 2 -5.16 -2.78 -19.16
C ILE A 2 -4.73 -3.73 -20.30
N GLY A 3 -4.59 -3.17 -21.52
CA GLY A 3 -4.33 -3.95 -22.74
C GLY A 3 -2.86 -4.34 -23.00
N SER A 4 -1.88 -3.74 -22.30
CA SER A 4 -0.46 -4.01 -22.55
C SER A 4 0.18 -4.82 -21.43
N LYS A 5 0.89 -5.91 -21.79
CA LYS A 5 1.67 -6.76 -20.88
C LYS A 5 2.67 -5.95 -20.04
N ARG A 6 3.22 -4.87 -20.61
CA ARG A 6 4.14 -3.96 -19.90
C ARG A 6 3.41 -3.23 -18.78
N VAL A 7 2.24 -2.68 -19.07
CA VAL A 7 1.46 -1.91 -18.10
C VAL A 7 0.94 -2.83 -16.98
N LYS A 8 0.51 -4.06 -17.29
CA LYS A 8 0.14 -5.05 -16.26
C LYS A 8 1.29 -5.32 -15.27
N ARG A 9 2.51 -5.55 -15.77
CA ARG A 9 3.69 -5.73 -14.90
C ARG A 9 4.02 -4.51 -14.04
N GLN A 10 3.79 -3.30 -14.56
CA GLN A 10 3.99 -2.07 -13.77
C GLN A 10 2.97 -1.96 -12.65
N VAL A 11 1.71 -2.34 -12.92
CA VAL A 11 0.66 -2.39 -11.89
C VAL A 11 0.99 -3.45 -10.85
N GLU A 12 1.36 -4.67 -11.24
CA GLU A 12 1.81 -5.73 -10.33
C GLU A 12 2.99 -5.27 -9.45
N GLY A 13 4.01 -4.64 -10.05
CA GLY A 13 5.15 -4.10 -9.30
C GLY A 13 4.75 -3.00 -8.31
N THR A 14 3.76 -2.17 -8.67
CA THR A 14 3.23 -1.13 -7.79
C THR A 14 2.47 -1.72 -6.60
N LEU A 15 1.63 -2.74 -6.86
CA LEU A 15 0.90 -3.46 -5.80
C LEU A 15 1.88 -4.11 -4.80
N GLN A 16 2.94 -4.75 -5.29
CA GLN A 16 3.98 -5.31 -4.44
C GLN A 16 4.72 -4.25 -3.60
N ALA A 17 4.98 -3.07 -4.17
CA ALA A 17 5.58 -1.96 -3.44
C ALA A 17 4.65 -1.47 -2.31
N PHE A 18 3.34 -1.36 -2.57
CA PHE A 18 2.36 -0.96 -1.56
C PHE A 18 2.27 -1.97 -0.41
N GLU A 19 2.24 -3.27 -0.71
CA GLU A 19 2.29 -4.33 0.30
C GLU A 19 3.55 -4.24 1.18
N SER A 20 4.71 -3.98 0.55
CA SER A 20 5.96 -3.78 1.27
C SER A 20 5.90 -2.57 2.20
N CYS A 21 5.36 -1.44 1.74
CA CYS A 21 5.18 -0.24 2.56
C CYS A 21 4.26 -0.48 3.76
N MET A 22 3.10 -1.12 3.56
CA MET A 22 2.19 -1.47 4.66
C MET A 22 2.87 -2.39 5.68
N SER A 23 3.65 -3.38 5.22
CA SER A 23 4.44 -4.24 6.12
C SER A 23 5.46 -3.44 6.95
N GLN A 24 6.15 -2.47 6.34
CA GLN A 24 7.08 -1.61 7.06
C GLN A 24 6.37 -0.70 8.07
N ILE A 25 5.21 -0.12 7.73
CA ILE A 25 4.41 0.69 8.66
C ILE A 25 4.07 -0.13 9.92
N ARG A 26 3.51 -1.33 9.75
CA ARG A 26 3.21 -2.23 10.88
C ARG A 26 4.45 -2.65 11.66
N ARG A 27 5.61 -2.77 11.00
CA ARG A 27 6.88 -3.07 11.67
C ARG A 27 7.36 -1.88 12.50
N LEU A 28 7.21 -0.65 11.99
CA LEU A 28 7.56 0.56 12.72
C LEU A 28 6.68 0.67 13.96
N ASP A 29 5.36 0.54 13.81
CA ASP A 29 4.38 0.62 14.91
C ASP A 29 4.70 -0.36 16.06
N LYS A 30 5.15 -1.58 15.73
CA LYS A 30 5.59 -2.57 16.73
C LYS A 30 6.95 -2.29 17.36
N LYS A 31 7.82 -1.52 16.68
CA LYS A 31 9.22 -1.35 17.07
C LYS A 31 9.43 -0.11 17.94
N TYR A 32 8.64 0.94 17.74
CA TYR A 32 8.83 2.23 18.38
C TYR A 32 7.58 2.65 19.14
N GLU A 33 7.76 3.40 20.22
CA GLU A 33 6.66 4.05 20.91
C GLU A 33 6.28 5.34 20.18
N PHE A 34 5.14 5.30 19.51
CA PHE A 34 4.53 6.47 18.88
C PHE A 34 3.53 7.13 19.81
N THR A 35 3.43 8.45 19.69
CA THR A 35 2.31 9.21 20.24
C THR A 35 1.00 8.79 19.55
N GLU A 36 -0.13 9.08 20.19
CA GLU A 36 -1.45 8.77 19.60
C GLU A 36 -1.67 9.47 18.25
N GLN A 37 -1.15 10.68 18.07
CA GLN A 37 -1.24 11.38 16.79
C GLN A 37 -0.43 10.67 15.70
N GLU A 38 0.79 10.22 16.00
CA GLU A 38 1.62 9.49 15.04
C GLU A 38 1.00 8.13 14.68
N LYS A 39 0.38 7.43 15.64
CA LYS A 39 -0.37 6.19 15.34
C LYS A 39 -1.52 6.43 14.38
N LEU A 40 -2.31 7.49 14.59
CA LEU A 40 -3.38 7.88 13.67
C LEU A 40 -2.85 8.18 12.25
N GLU A 41 -1.65 8.76 12.15
CA GLU A 41 -1.01 8.98 10.85
C GLU A 41 -0.55 7.68 10.20
N LEU A 42 0.06 6.76 10.96
CA LEU A 42 0.44 5.43 10.46
C LEU A 42 -0.77 4.64 9.95
N ASP A 43 -1.86 4.62 10.72
CA ASP A 43 -3.12 3.99 10.33
C ASP A 43 -3.70 4.61 9.05
N ARG A 44 -3.65 5.94 8.95
CA ARG A 44 -4.09 6.67 7.75
C ARG A 44 -3.27 6.31 6.52
N PHE A 45 -1.94 6.21 6.65
CA PHE A 45 -1.07 5.81 5.54
C PHE A 45 -1.35 4.38 5.09
N GLU A 46 -1.51 3.45 6.03
CA GLU A 46 -1.87 2.07 5.72
C GLU A 46 -3.22 1.99 4.99
N TYR A 47 -4.23 2.73 5.47
CA TYR A 47 -5.54 2.81 4.83
C TYR A 47 -5.48 3.35 3.40
N GLN A 48 -4.71 4.42 3.17
CA GLN A 48 -4.55 5.00 1.83
C GLN A 48 -3.85 4.03 0.87
N LEU A 49 -2.81 3.33 1.31
CA LEU A 49 -2.12 2.31 0.50
C LEU A 49 -3.04 1.15 0.15
N LYS A 50 -3.88 0.71 1.09
CA LYS A 50 -4.89 -0.33 0.85
C LYS A 50 -5.90 0.09 -0.21
N ASN A 51 -6.47 1.30 -0.08
CA ASN A 51 -7.44 1.82 -1.05
C ASN A 51 -6.83 1.94 -2.46
N LEU A 52 -5.61 2.46 -2.56
CA LEU A 52 -4.93 2.55 -3.86
C LEU A 52 -4.67 1.17 -4.47
N SER A 53 -4.33 0.17 -3.64
CA SER A 53 -4.15 -1.21 -4.09
C SER A 53 -5.44 -1.82 -4.62
N GLU A 54 -6.58 -1.56 -3.95
CA GLU A 54 -7.90 -2.03 -4.39
C GLU A 54 -8.31 -1.37 -5.72
N GLU A 55 -8.10 -0.06 -5.89
CA GLU A 55 -8.40 0.64 -7.15
C GLU A 55 -7.53 0.13 -8.31
N LEU A 56 -6.20 0.00 -8.10
CA LEU A 56 -5.29 -0.53 -9.13
C LEU A 56 -5.60 -1.99 -9.51
N SER A 57 -6.10 -2.78 -8.56
CA SER A 57 -6.49 -4.17 -8.82
C SER A 57 -7.74 -4.26 -9.72
N LYS A 58 -8.66 -3.28 -9.65
CA LYS A 58 -9.81 -3.21 -10.55
C LYS A 58 -9.40 -2.96 -12.00
N ASP A 59 -8.34 -2.19 -12.22
CA ASP A 59 -7.83 -1.90 -13.57
C ASP A 59 -7.19 -3.12 -14.27
N MET A 60 -6.75 -4.11 -13.47
CA MET A 60 -6.19 -5.38 -13.95
C MET A 60 -7.23 -6.41 -14.41
N ASN A 61 -8.44 -6.33 -13.84
CA ASN A 61 -9.60 -7.15 -14.20
C ASN A 61 -10.34 -6.57 -15.43
#